data_AF-A0A968A2E6-F1
#
_entry.id   AF-A0A968A2E6-F1
#
_cell.length_a   1.000
_cell.length_b   1.000
_cell.length_c   1.000
_cell.angle_alpha   90.00
_cell.angle_beta   90.00
_cell.angle_gamma   90.00
#
_symmetry.space_group_name_H-M   'P 1'
#
loop_
_entity.id
_entity.type
_entity.pdbx_description
1 polymer ?
#
loop_
_entity_poly.entity_id
_entity_poly.type
_entity_poly.pdbx_seq_one_letter_code
_entity_poly.pdbx_strand_id
1 'polypeptide(L)'
;HCEKNYTPTPNPRGYGRELKTMAFRLYLEGNTLRGIGRLLNIHHTTVMNWLEDYAEDLPPGPFPASVEIGELDELYTSIQGKKTDITS
;
A
#
# COMPACT_ATOMS: atom_id res chain seq x y z
N HIS A 1 -4.68 -14.77 37.87
CA HIS A 1 -5.68 -15.35 36.94
C HIS A 1 -5.13 -15.13 35.53
N CYS A 2 -5.00 -16.17 34.71
CA CYS A 2 -4.29 -16.10 33.42
C CYS A 2 -5.30 -15.86 32.28
N GLU A 3 -5.35 -14.64 31.76
CA GLU A 3 -6.25 -14.16 30.69
C GLU A 3 -5.79 -14.58 29.29
N LYS A 4 -5.48 -15.86 29.10
CA LYS A 4 -5.10 -16.35 27.77
C LYS A 4 -6.33 -16.88 27.05
N ASN A 5 -6.89 -16.04 26.17
CA ASN A 5 -7.88 -16.47 25.19
C ASN A 5 -7.22 -17.43 24.19
N TYR A 6 -7.46 -18.73 24.37
CA TYR A 6 -7.07 -19.77 23.42
C TYR A 6 -8.16 -19.87 22.35
N THR A 7 -7.85 -19.51 21.10
CA THR A 7 -8.67 -19.84 19.94
C THR A 7 -8.39 -21.31 19.55
N PRO A 8 -9.35 -22.24 19.71
CA PRO A 8 -9.12 -23.68 19.51
C PRO A 8 -8.78 -24.05 18.06
N THR A 9 -9.22 -23.23 17.11
CA THR A 9 -8.83 -23.29 15.72
C THR A 9 -7.81 -22.19 15.44
N PRO A 10 -6.55 -22.52 15.14
CA PRO A 10 -5.58 -21.53 14.67
C PRO A 10 -6.12 -20.90 13.40
N ASN A 11 -6.39 -19.60 13.42
CA ASN A 11 -6.59 -18.86 12.18
C ASN A 11 -5.29 -19.02 11.37
N PRO A 12 -5.31 -19.55 10.14
CA PRO A 12 -4.12 -19.56 9.29
C PRO A 12 -3.58 -18.13 9.28
N ARG A 13 -2.40 -17.92 9.86
CA ARG A 13 -1.90 -16.58 10.14
C ARG A 13 -1.72 -15.84 8.83
N GLY A 14 -2.59 -14.86 8.61
CA GLY A 14 -2.47 -13.90 7.52
C GLY A 14 -3.30 -14.25 6.29
N TYR A 15 -3.29 -13.29 5.37
CA TYR A 15 -4.02 -13.38 4.11
C TYR A 15 -3.22 -14.16 3.07
N GLY A 16 -3.92 -14.93 2.23
CA GLY A 16 -3.30 -15.70 1.15
C GLY A 16 -2.59 -14.81 0.12
N ARG A 17 -1.55 -15.36 -0.53
CA ARG A 17 -0.77 -14.66 -1.56
C ARG A 17 -1.63 -14.16 -2.71
N GLU A 18 -2.61 -14.94 -3.14
CA GLU A 18 -3.53 -14.59 -4.22
C GLU A 18 -4.31 -13.31 -3.93
N LEU A 19 -4.78 -13.15 -2.67
CA LEU A 19 -5.51 -11.96 -2.25
C LEU A 19 -4.61 -10.72 -2.26
N LYS A 20 -3.36 -10.84 -1.79
CA LYS A 20 -2.37 -9.75 -1.87
C LYS A 20 -2.10 -9.35 -3.32
N THR A 21 -1.88 -10.33 -4.21
CA THR A 21 -1.65 -10.07 -5.64
C THR A 21 -2.84 -9.37 -6.29
N MET A 22 -4.06 -9.77 -5.96
CA MET A 22 -5.27 -9.11 -6.47
C MET A 22 -5.40 -7.68 -5.95
N ALA A 23 -5.09 -7.44 -4.66
CA ALA A 23 -5.06 -6.09 -4.09
C ALA A 23 -4.05 -5.18 -4.81
N PHE A 24 -2.85 -5.69 -5.12
CA PHE A 24 -1.84 -4.96 -5.87
C PHE A 24 -2.27 -4.62 -7.30
N ARG A 25 -2.90 -5.57 -8.01
CA ARG A 25 -3.45 -5.31 -9.36
C ARG A 25 -4.47 -4.19 -9.33
N LEU A 26 -5.43 -4.26 -8.41
CA LEU A 26 -6.47 -3.23 -8.29
C LEU A 26 -5.86 -1.85 -7.96
N TYR A 27 -4.82 -1.79 -7.13
CA TYR A 27 -4.12 -0.54 -6.83
C TYR A 27 -3.43 0.06 -8.07
N LEU A 28 -2.73 -0.77 -8.85
CA LEU A 28 -2.08 -0.35 -10.10
C LEU A 28 -3.08 0.07 -11.18
N GLU A 29 -4.29 -0.49 -11.17
CA GLU A 29 -5.41 -0.07 -12.03
C GLU A 29 -6.08 1.25 -11.57
N GLY A 30 -5.60 1.86 -10.47
CA GLY A 30 -6.09 3.15 -9.97
C GLY A 30 -7.22 3.07 -8.94
N ASN A 31 -7.51 1.88 -8.39
CA ASN A 31 -8.51 1.78 -7.33
C ASN A 31 -7.99 2.40 -6.01
N THR A 32 -8.85 3.19 -5.36
CA THR A 32 -8.53 3.72 -4.02
C THR A 32 -8.41 2.59 -2.98
N LEU A 33 -7.59 2.77 -1.95
CA LEU A 33 -7.43 1.79 -0.85
C LEU A 33 -8.78 1.38 -0.22
N ARG A 34 -9.69 2.34 -0.01
CA ARG A 34 -11.05 2.08 0.48
C ARG A 34 -11.91 1.34 -0.54
N GLY A 35 -11.69 1.55 -1.84
CA GLY A 35 -12.35 0.79 -2.91
C GLY A 35 -11.92 -0.68 -2.87
N ILE A 36 -10.62 -0.92 -2.83
CA ILE A 36 -10.03 -2.27 -2.75
C ILE A 36 -10.53 -2.99 -1.49
N GLY A 37 -10.51 -2.32 -0.34
CA GLY A 37 -11.01 -2.90 0.91
C GLY A 37 -12.47 -3.35 0.84
N ARG A 38 -13.33 -2.58 0.15
CA ARG A 38 -14.72 -2.97 -0.10
C ARG A 38 -14.84 -4.15 -1.07
N LEU A 39 -14.08 -4.14 -2.16
CA LEU A 39 -14.11 -5.21 -3.18
C LEU A 39 -13.62 -6.56 -2.64
N LEU A 40 -12.56 -6.55 -1.83
CA LEU A 40 -11.93 -7.76 -1.30
C LEU A 40 -12.40 -8.11 0.12
N ASN A 41 -13.32 -7.33 0.68
CA ASN A 41 -13.82 -7.46 2.06
C ASN A 41 -12.69 -7.52 3.11
N ILE A 42 -11.72 -6.61 2.99
CA ILE A 42 -10.59 -6.46 3.92
C ILE A 42 -10.45 -5.01 4.38
N HIS A 43 -9.85 -4.81 5.54
CA HIS A 43 -9.62 -3.45 6.03
C HIS A 43 -8.58 -2.74 5.15
N HIS A 44 -8.89 -1.54 4.66
CA HIS A 44 -8.05 -0.78 3.74
C HIS A 44 -6.61 -0.54 4.23
N THR A 45 -6.41 -0.36 5.54
CA THR A 45 -5.07 -0.25 6.15
C THR A 45 -4.23 -1.51 5.94
N THR A 46 -4.86 -2.68 5.86
CA THR A 46 -4.15 -3.93 5.55
C THR A 46 -3.53 -3.89 4.15
N VAL A 47 -4.26 -3.33 3.18
CA VAL A 47 -3.77 -3.12 1.82
C VAL A 47 -2.66 -2.08 1.80
N MET A 48 -2.82 -0.98 2.55
CA MET A 48 -1.81 0.07 2.70
C MET A 48 -0.49 -0.52 3.21
N ASN A 49 -0.53 -1.27 4.32
CA ASN A 49 0.67 -1.86 4.91
C ASN A 49 1.37 -2.82 3.94
N TRP A 50 0.61 -3.63 3.17
CA TRP A 50 1.23 -4.51 2.17
C TRP A 50 1.91 -3.75 1.03
N LEU A 51 1.34 -2.61 0.62
CA LEU A 51 1.94 -1.76 -0.41
C LEU A 51 3.19 -1.07 0.11
N GLU A 52 3.20 -0.62 1.36
CA GLU A 52 4.38 -0.04 2.03
C GLU A 52 5.49 -1.08 2.14
N ASP A 53 5.21 -2.27 2.71
CA ASP A 53 6.17 -3.38 2.79
C ASP A 53 6.75 -3.73 1.40
N TYR A 54 5.89 -3.81 0.38
CA TYR A 54 6.31 -4.13 -0.98
C TYR A 54 7.16 -3.00 -1.60
N ALA A 55 6.84 -1.74 -1.33
CA ALA A 55 7.56 -0.60 -1.85
C ALA A 55 8.98 -0.49 -1.26
N GLU A 56 9.16 -0.87 0.01
CA GLU A 56 10.47 -0.94 0.65
C GLU A 56 11.39 -2.00 0.02
N ASP A 57 10.80 -3.11 -0.46
CA ASP A 57 11.52 -4.21 -1.11
C ASP A 57 11.81 -3.97 -2.60
N LEU A 58 11.30 -2.89 -3.20
CA LEU A 58 11.50 -2.63 -4.63
C LEU A 58 12.96 -2.28 -4.93
N PRO A 59 13.56 -2.88 -5.99
CA PRO A 59 14.89 -2.46 -6.42
C PRO A 59 14.86 -1.00 -6.88
N PRO A 60 16.00 -0.30 -6.81
CA PRO A 60 16.11 1.02 -7.40
C PRO A 60 15.67 0.99 -8.87
N GLY A 61 14.94 2.03 -9.28
CA GLY A 61 14.40 2.14 -10.63
C GLY A 61 15.49 1.98 -11.71
N PRO A 62 15.13 1.48 -12.89
CA PRO A 62 16.10 1.31 -13.97
C PRO A 62 16.64 2.68 -14.40
N PHE A 63 17.94 2.90 -14.21
CA PHE A 63 18.64 4.05 -14.76
C PHE A 63 19.52 3.62 -15.94
N PRO A 64 19.48 4.35 -17.06
CA PRO A 64 20.42 4.12 -18.15
C PRO A 64 21.85 4.46 -17.70
N ALA A 65 22.85 3.71 -18.19
CA ALA A 65 24.25 3.91 -17.83
C ALA A 65 24.83 5.26 -18.31
N SER A 66 24.27 5.81 -19.39
CA SER A 66 24.61 7.13 -19.92
C SER A 66 23.38 7.74 -20.61
N VAL A 67 23.19 9.05 -20.46
CA VAL A 67 22.12 9.82 -21.10
C VAL A 67 22.76 10.93 -21.94
N GLU A 68 22.46 10.95 -23.24
CA GLU A 68 22.94 12.00 -24.16
C GLU A 68 21.96 13.18 -24.22
N ILE A 69 20.66 12.90 -24.26
CA ILE A 69 19.57 13.88 -24.24
C ILE A 69 18.52 13.36 -23.25
N GLY A 70 18.09 14.24 -22.33
CA GLY A 70 17.02 13.95 -21.37
C GLY A 70 15.89 14.97 -21.52
N GLU A 71 14.65 14.47 -21.58
CA GLU A 71 13.43 15.27 -21.53
C GLU A 71 12.91 15.30 -20.10
N LEU A 72 12.34 16.43 -19.69
CA LEU A 72 11.71 16.61 -18.38
C LEU A 72 10.22 16.89 -18.58
N ASP A 73 9.38 15.94 -18.17
CA ASP A 73 7.93 16.11 -18.14
C ASP A 73 7.46 16.61 -16.77
N GLU A 74 6.56 17.59 -16.76
CA GLU A 74 5.94 18.09 -15.53
C GLU A 74 4.58 17.43 -15.29
N LEU A 75 4.42 16.79 -14.12
CA LEU A 75 3.15 16.25 -13.65
C LEU A 75 2.72 16.95 -12.35
N TYR A 76 1.49 17.44 -12.31
CA TYR A 76 0.91 18.11 -11.16
C TYR A 76 -0.07 17.18 -10.44
N THR A 77 0.20 16.89 -9.16
CA THR A 77 -0.72 16.14 -8.30
C THR A 77 -1.05 16.99 -7.07
N SER A 78 -2.34 17.20 -6.81
CA SER A 78 -2.77 17.89 -5.58
C SER A 78 -2.55 16.97 -4.38
N ILE A 79 -1.62 17.35 -3.51
CA ILE A 79 -1.40 16.70 -2.21
C ILE A 79 -1.96 17.57 -1.10
N GLN A 80 -2.62 16.95 -0.13
CA GLN A 80 -3.10 17.67 1.04
C GLN A 80 -1.96 17.79 2.05
N GLY A 81 -1.49 19.01 2.31
CA GLY A 81 -0.53 19.27 3.38
C GLY A 81 -1.19 19.10 4.76
N LYS A 82 -0.42 18.63 5.75
CA LYS A 82 -0.88 18.67 7.15
C LYS A 82 -1.07 20.14 7.55
N LYS A 83 -2.25 20.50 8.07
CA LYS A 83 -2.47 21.80 8.70
C LYS A 83 -1.63 21.86 9.98
N THR A 84 -0.68 22.78 10.05
CA THR A 84 0.18 23.02 11.22
C THR A 84 -0.29 24.18 12.08
N ASP A 85 -1.43 24.80 11.76
CA ASP A 85 -1.95 25.93 12.53
C ASP A 85 -2.45 25.45 13.89
N ILE A 86 -1.61 25.64 14.90
CA ILE A 86 -2.05 25.70 16.30
C ILE A 86 -2.78 27.04 16.42
N THR A 87 -4.10 27.01 16.36
CA THR A 87 -4.91 28.20 16.64
C THR A 87 -4.86 28.47 18.15
N SER A 88 -4.21 29.57 18.54
CA SER A 88 -4.28 30.16 19.89
C SER A 88 -5.66 30.68 20.22
#